data_AF-A0A151DWF1-F1
#
_entry.id   AF-A0A151DWF1-F1
#
_cell.length_a   1.000
_cell.length_b   1.000
_cell.length_c   1.000
_cell.angle_alpha   90.00
_cell.angle_beta   90.00
_cell.angle_gamma   90.00
#
_symmetry.space_group_name_H-M   'P 1'
#
loop_
_entity.id
_entity.type
_entity.pdbx_description
1 polymer ?
#
loop_
_entity_poly.entity_id
_entity_poly.type
_entity_poly.pdbx_seq_one_letter_code
_entity_poly.pdbx_strand_id
1 'polypeptide(L)'
;MKLIPKNKKAQLTSTVVGIGMLIVTVIVILVILSTIIDADLFNDSRDSSTRTNQTVLVNSTVAVEFGYPTYADSTCTADTVVNATGGETIASANYTVSASACTIIATAGSEYNNTNWNITSTTTFDGIEEQAVTDIGGNFTTGLDNVSEQLPTILLVVAVVVLLAVLVLLVAQSRKAGMGGGSL
;
A
#
# COMPACT_ATOMS: atom_id res chain seq x y z
N MET A 1 0.36 43.00 -64.67
CA MET A 1 0.60 41.62 -64.20
C MET A 1 0.48 41.64 -62.68
N LYS A 2 -0.62 41.14 -62.12
CA LYS A 2 -0.99 41.32 -60.70
C LYS A 2 -0.72 40.01 -59.96
N LEU A 3 0.31 40.00 -59.12
CA LEU A 3 0.66 38.88 -58.25
C LEU A 3 -0.29 38.88 -57.05
N ILE A 4 -1.18 37.91 -56.98
CA ILE A 4 -2.07 37.72 -55.83
C ILE A 4 -1.35 36.83 -54.81
N PRO A 5 -1.12 37.27 -53.57
CA PRO A 5 -0.46 36.46 -52.56
C PRO A 5 -1.38 35.31 -52.09
N LYS A 6 -0.88 34.07 -52.19
CA LYS A 6 -1.51 32.86 -51.66
C LYS A 6 -1.53 32.91 -50.13
N ASN A 7 -2.73 32.89 -49.55
CA ASN A 7 -2.97 32.85 -48.11
C ASN A 7 -2.30 31.63 -47.43
N LYS A 8 -1.44 31.87 -46.44
CA LYS A 8 -0.93 30.88 -45.47
C LYS A 8 -2.04 30.52 -44.47
N LYS A 9 -2.90 29.54 -44.80
CA LYS A 9 -3.85 28.96 -43.84
C LYS A 9 -3.55 27.47 -43.65
N ALA A 10 -2.51 27.14 -42.87
CA ALA A 10 -2.22 25.73 -42.55
C ALA A 10 -1.49 25.47 -41.22
N GLN A 11 -1.19 26.48 -40.40
CA GLN A 11 -0.29 26.31 -39.25
C GLN A 11 -0.98 26.15 -37.88
N LEU A 12 -2.31 26.29 -37.80
CA LEU A 12 -3.05 26.24 -36.54
C LEU A 12 -3.51 24.82 -36.12
N THR A 13 -3.45 23.83 -37.00
CA THR A 13 -3.98 22.49 -36.72
C THR A 13 -3.01 21.55 -36.00
N SER A 14 -1.70 21.74 -36.12
CA SER A 14 -0.71 20.88 -35.45
C SER A 14 -0.57 21.18 -33.95
N THR A 15 -0.67 22.45 -33.56
CA THR A 15 -0.53 22.87 -32.16
C THR A 15 -1.69 22.40 -31.28
N VAL A 16 -2.92 22.44 -31.79
CA VAL A 16 -4.12 22.04 -31.03
C VAL A 16 -4.13 20.54 -30.73
N VAL A 17 -3.69 19.71 -31.69
CA VAL A 17 -3.59 18.25 -31.50
C VAL A 17 -2.49 17.90 -30.50
N GLY A 18 -1.35 18.61 -30.53
CA GLY A 18 -0.26 18.41 -29.58
C GLY A 18 -0.65 18.74 -28.13
N ILE A 19 -1.35 19.86 -27.93
CA ILE A 19 -1.84 20.25 -26.59
C ILE A 19 -2.92 19.27 -26.10
N GLY A 20 -3.81 18.80 -26.99
CA GLY A 20 -4.83 17.82 -26.64
C GLY A 20 -4.26 16.50 -26.12
N MET A 21 -3.25 15.95 -26.79
CA MET A 21 -2.57 14.72 -26.36
C MET A 21 -1.86 14.89 -25.01
N LEU A 22 -1.20 16.03 -24.79
CA LEU A 22 -0.51 16.31 -23.52
C LEU A 22 -1.49 16.27 -22.33
N ILE A 23 -2.65 16.92 -22.47
CA ILE A 23 -3.67 16.99 -21.42
C ILE A 23 -4.18 15.59 -21.09
N VAL A 24 -4.46 14.76 -22.09
CA VAL A 24 -4.93 13.38 -21.87
C VAL A 24 -3.89 12.55 -21.12
N THR A 25 -2.62 12.64 -21.49
CA THR A 25 -1.55 11.91 -20.79
C THR A 25 -1.43 12.33 -19.31
N VAL A 26 -1.51 13.62 -19.02
CA VAL A 26 -1.45 14.12 -17.63
C VAL A 26 -2.63 13.61 -16.81
N ILE A 27 -3.85 13.61 -17.37
CA ILE A 27 -5.04 13.10 -16.66
C ILE A 27 -4.88 11.61 -16.32
N VAL A 28 -4.38 10.80 -17.25
CA VAL A 28 -4.17 9.36 -17.00
C VAL A 28 -3.14 9.14 -15.88
N ILE A 29 -2.02 9.88 -15.89
CA ILE A 29 -1.01 9.78 -14.83
C ILE A 29 -1.59 10.20 -13.48
N LEU A 30 -2.36 11.30 -13.42
CA LEU A 30 -2.98 11.77 -12.18
C LEU A 30 -3.99 10.78 -11.62
N VAL A 31 -4.79 10.13 -12.48
CA VAL A 31 -5.73 9.09 -12.05
C VAL A 31 -4.99 7.87 -11.50
N ILE A 32 -3.89 7.44 -12.14
CA ILE A 32 -3.06 6.35 -11.62
C ILE A 32 -2.46 6.72 -10.26
N LEU A 33 -1.90 7.93 -10.13
CA LEU A 33 -1.32 8.39 -8.87
C LEU A 33 -2.36 8.50 -7.76
N SER A 34 -3.57 9.01 -8.05
CA SER A 34 -4.63 9.06 -7.05
C SER A 34 -5.05 7.66 -6.63
N THR A 35 -5.17 6.71 -7.57
CA THR A 35 -5.51 5.32 -7.20
C THR A 35 -4.43 4.64 -6.35
N ILE A 36 -3.16 4.95 -6.57
CA ILE A 36 -2.06 4.38 -5.78
C ILE A 36 -2.02 5.00 -4.37
N ILE A 37 -2.25 6.32 -4.27
CA ILE A 37 -2.28 7.03 -2.97
C ILE A 37 -3.50 6.61 -2.16
N ASP A 38 -4.67 6.50 -2.78
CA ASP A 38 -5.91 6.08 -2.12
C ASP A 38 -5.87 4.61 -1.69
N ALA A 39 -5.10 3.77 -2.39
CA ALA A 39 -4.90 2.37 -2.01
C ALA A 39 -3.98 2.19 -0.79
N ASP A 40 -3.46 3.29 -0.22
CA ASP A 40 -2.57 3.31 0.95
C ASP A 40 -1.34 2.38 0.82
N LEU A 41 -0.95 2.10 -0.43
CA LEU A 41 0.02 1.05 -0.78
C LEU A 41 1.44 1.32 -0.23
N PHE A 42 1.68 2.55 0.23
CA PHE A 42 2.97 3.01 0.75
C PHE A 42 2.96 3.28 2.25
N ASN A 43 1.81 3.10 2.92
CA ASN A 43 1.63 3.50 4.31
C ASN A 43 1.38 2.31 5.26
N ASP A 44 1.48 1.07 4.76
CA ASP A 44 1.34 -0.12 5.59
C ASP A 44 2.64 -0.36 6.37
N SER A 45 2.86 0.45 7.42
CA SER A 45 3.72 0.02 8.53
C SER A 45 2.97 -1.06 9.27
N ARG A 46 3.58 -2.24 9.42
CA ARG A 46 3.13 -3.16 10.46
C ARG A 46 3.38 -2.49 11.80
N ASP A 47 2.37 -1.82 12.33
CA ASP A 47 2.46 -1.21 13.66
C ASP A 47 2.65 -2.32 14.72
N SER A 48 2.10 -3.52 14.48
CA SER A 48 2.32 -4.66 15.35
C SER A 48 2.10 -6.03 14.69
N SER A 49 2.68 -7.07 15.30
CA SER A 49 2.43 -8.47 14.98
C SER A 49 2.20 -9.28 16.26
N THR A 50 1.20 -10.15 16.24
CA THR A 50 0.91 -11.05 17.36
C THR A 50 1.36 -12.47 17.04
N ARG A 51 2.08 -13.07 17.99
CA ARG A 51 2.51 -14.46 17.95
C ARG A 51 1.85 -15.22 19.08
N THR A 52 1.16 -16.32 18.76
CA THR A 52 0.36 -17.09 19.72
C THR A 52 1.03 -18.40 20.11
N ASN A 53 0.79 -18.84 21.34
CA ASN A 53 1.19 -20.15 21.86
C ASN A 53 2.67 -20.51 21.64
N GLN A 54 3.58 -19.54 21.80
CA GLN A 54 5.00 -19.81 21.77
C GLN A 54 5.41 -20.58 23.03
N THR A 55 5.82 -21.84 22.87
CA THR A 55 6.33 -22.64 23.99
C THR A 55 7.81 -22.33 24.25
N VAL A 56 8.13 -21.83 25.45
CA VAL A 56 9.50 -21.53 25.89
C VAL A 56 9.76 -22.10 27.28
N LEU A 57 10.97 -22.60 27.52
CA LEU A 57 11.41 -23.05 28.85
C LEU A 57 11.90 -21.85 29.65
N VAL A 58 11.11 -21.35 30.61
CA VAL A 58 11.46 -20.15 31.39
C VAL A 58 12.05 -20.54 32.74
N ASN A 59 13.13 -19.86 33.12
CA ASN A 59 13.76 -20.01 34.43
C ASN A 59 14.08 -18.65 35.06
N SER A 60 14.54 -18.67 36.31
CA SER A 60 14.81 -17.45 37.11
C SER A 60 16.22 -16.88 36.94
N THR A 61 17.07 -17.50 36.14
CA THR A 61 18.51 -17.16 36.02
C THR A 61 18.86 -16.61 34.65
N VAL A 62 18.19 -17.08 33.60
CA VAL A 62 18.45 -16.75 32.21
C VAL A 62 17.15 -16.22 31.62
N ALA A 63 17.18 -14.98 31.14
CA ALA A 63 16.08 -14.40 30.39
C ALA A 63 15.95 -15.12 29.04
N VAL A 64 14.71 -15.39 28.63
CA VAL A 64 14.40 -16.14 27.41
C VAL A 64 13.68 -15.23 26.44
N GLU A 65 14.07 -15.27 25.18
CA GLU A 65 13.45 -14.48 24.13
C GLU A 65 12.05 -15.01 23.77
N PHE A 66 11.14 -14.09 23.50
CA PHE A 66 9.80 -14.36 22.99
C PHE A 66 9.40 -13.33 21.92
N GLY A 67 8.30 -13.55 21.20
CA GLY A 67 7.85 -12.63 20.15
C GLY A 67 8.78 -12.60 18.95
N TYR A 68 9.21 -11.41 18.54
CA TYR A 68 10.14 -11.17 17.43
C TYR A 68 11.37 -10.36 17.86
N PRO A 69 12.33 -10.98 18.57
CA PRO A 69 13.46 -10.28 19.20
C PRO A 69 14.51 -9.79 18.20
N THR A 70 14.44 -10.20 16.93
CA THR A 70 15.46 -9.92 15.91
C THR A 70 15.34 -8.55 15.27
N TYR A 71 14.24 -7.83 15.51
CA TYR A 71 14.00 -6.54 14.88
C TYR A 71 14.47 -5.40 15.77
N ALA A 72 15.27 -4.50 15.19
CA ALA A 72 15.67 -3.26 15.83
C ALA A 72 14.42 -2.43 16.18
N ASP A 73 14.47 -1.75 17.32
CA ASP A 73 13.42 -0.84 17.80
C ASP A 73 12.03 -1.47 17.96
N SER A 74 11.98 -2.80 18.15
CA SER A 74 10.75 -3.51 18.50
C SER A 74 10.49 -3.46 20.01
N THR A 75 9.22 -3.42 20.38
CA THR A 75 8.78 -3.57 21.77
C THR A 75 7.81 -4.74 21.87
N CYS A 76 8.06 -5.65 22.80
CA CYS A 76 7.21 -6.81 23.01
C CYS A 76 6.39 -6.72 24.29
N THR A 77 5.12 -7.09 24.20
CA THR A 77 4.23 -7.32 25.34
C THR A 77 3.91 -8.81 25.44
N ALA A 78 3.87 -9.34 26.67
CA ALA A 78 3.32 -10.67 26.93
C ALA A 78 1.82 -10.50 27.24
N ASP A 79 0.96 -10.86 26.29
CA ASP A 79 -0.49 -10.67 26.40
C ASP A 79 -1.12 -11.76 27.27
N THR A 80 -0.70 -13.02 27.05
CA THR A 80 -1.05 -14.14 27.91
C THR A 80 0.16 -15.03 28.15
N VAL A 81 0.31 -15.51 29.39
CA VAL A 81 1.36 -16.44 29.79
C VAL A 81 0.69 -17.60 30.50
N VAL A 82 0.87 -18.81 29.98
CA VAL A 82 0.18 -20.02 30.45
C VAL A 82 1.21 -21.11 30.70
N ASN A 83 1.09 -21.86 31.79
CA ASN A 83 1.90 -23.06 32.00
C ASN A 83 1.54 -24.11 30.93
N ALA A 84 2.50 -24.53 30.12
CA ALA A 84 2.25 -25.44 28.99
C ALA A 84 1.85 -26.86 29.45
N THR A 85 2.20 -27.25 30.68
CA THR A 85 1.84 -28.56 31.24
C THR A 85 0.44 -28.56 31.87
N GLY A 86 0.10 -27.51 32.63
CA GLY A 86 -1.16 -27.43 33.38
C GLY A 86 -2.28 -26.66 32.69
N GLY A 87 -1.95 -25.82 31.69
CA GLY A 87 -2.91 -24.90 31.08
C GLY A 87 -3.32 -23.72 31.97
N GLU A 88 -2.70 -23.57 33.14
CA GLU A 88 -2.99 -22.50 34.09
C GLU A 88 -2.36 -21.18 33.65
N THR A 89 -3.12 -20.08 33.72
CA THR A 89 -2.59 -18.74 33.49
C THR A 89 -1.62 -18.35 34.60
N ILE A 90 -0.42 -17.94 34.23
CA ILE A 90 0.62 -17.49 35.15
C ILE A 90 0.42 -16.00 35.40
N ALA A 91 0.19 -15.61 36.65
CA ALA A 91 0.05 -14.20 37.03
C ALA A 91 1.37 -13.43 36.84
N SER A 92 1.29 -12.15 36.47
CA SER A 92 2.46 -11.29 36.22
C SER A 92 3.41 -11.11 37.41
N ALA A 93 2.97 -11.39 38.65
CA ALA A 93 3.85 -11.41 39.82
C ALA A 93 4.93 -12.51 39.74
N ASN A 94 4.73 -13.54 38.91
CA ASN A 94 5.63 -14.67 38.75
C ASN A 94 6.69 -14.49 37.64
N TYR A 95 6.67 -13.37 36.92
CA TYR A 95 7.65 -13.11 35.87
C TYR A 95 7.95 -11.63 35.71
N THR A 96 9.04 -11.34 35.01
CA THR A 96 9.39 -10.00 34.55
C THR A 96 9.58 -10.03 33.04
N VAL A 97 9.05 -9.02 32.35
CA VAL A 97 9.20 -8.84 30.90
C VAL A 97 10.09 -7.63 30.66
N SER A 98 11.10 -7.78 29.81
CA SER A 98 11.85 -6.68 29.22
C SER A 98 11.30 -6.40 27.83
N ALA A 99 10.49 -5.34 27.70
CA ALA A 99 9.79 -5.03 26.45
C ALA A 99 10.75 -4.74 25.29
N SER A 100 11.82 -3.97 25.53
CA SER A 100 12.80 -3.59 24.49
C SER A 100 13.76 -4.71 24.09
N ALA A 101 13.92 -5.73 24.94
CA ALA A 101 14.74 -6.90 24.61
C ALA A 101 13.89 -8.10 24.20
N CYS A 102 12.55 -7.98 24.25
CA CYS A 102 11.61 -9.08 24.03
C CYS A 102 11.99 -10.34 24.84
N THR A 103 12.39 -10.15 26.10
CA THR A 103 12.76 -11.27 26.98
C THR A 103 11.86 -11.37 28.20
N ILE A 104 11.66 -12.61 28.66
CA ILE A 104 10.89 -12.95 29.85
C ILE A 104 11.76 -13.79 30.79
N ILE A 105 11.63 -13.55 32.09
CA ILE A 105 12.33 -14.31 33.13
C ILE A 105 11.37 -14.61 34.28
N ALA A 106 11.48 -15.80 34.87
CA ALA A 106 10.67 -16.14 36.03
C ALA A 106 11.16 -15.39 37.28
N THR A 107 10.25 -14.95 38.14
CA THR A 107 10.60 -14.39 39.45
C THR A 107 11.27 -15.47 40.29
N ALA A 108 12.38 -15.13 40.96
CA ALA A 108 13.06 -16.06 41.86
C ALA A 108 12.11 -16.58 42.95
N GLY A 109 12.05 -17.91 43.12
CA GLY A 109 11.14 -18.56 44.08
C GLY A 109 9.71 -18.80 43.56
N SER A 110 9.38 -18.41 42.32
CA SER A 110 8.11 -18.79 41.69
C SER A 110 8.01 -20.31 41.53
N GLU A 111 6.82 -20.87 41.76
CA GLU A 111 6.52 -22.29 41.52
C GLU A 111 6.61 -22.68 40.04
N TYR A 112 6.54 -21.69 39.15
CA TYR A 112 6.63 -21.88 37.70
C TYR A 112 8.08 -21.84 37.18
N ASN A 113 9.08 -21.74 38.05
CA ASN A 113 10.49 -21.74 37.64
C ASN A 113 10.92 -23.09 37.01
N ASN A 114 11.66 -23.04 35.91
CA ASN A 114 12.10 -24.20 35.12
C ASN A 114 10.93 -25.02 34.54
N THR A 115 9.88 -24.35 34.09
CA THR A 115 8.73 -24.99 33.43
C THR A 115 8.52 -24.43 32.02
N ASN A 116 7.87 -25.19 31.16
CA ASN A 116 7.51 -24.74 29.80
C ASN A 116 6.29 -23.83 29.87
N TRP A 117 6.37 -22.65 29.27
CA TRP A 117 5.29 -21.67 29.22
C TRP A 117 4.85 -21.46 27.77
N ASN A 118 3.54 -21.36 27.55
CA ASN A 118 2.95 -20.90 26.30
C ASN A 118 2.68 -19.40 26.43
N ILE A 119 3.37 -18.62 25.60
CA ILE A 119 3.27 -17.17 25.59
C ILE A 119 2.54 -16.73 24.32
N THR A 120 1.50 -15.92 24.50
CA THR A 120 0.97 -15.08 23.42
C THR A 120 1.50 -13.68 23.62
N SER A 121 2.12 -13.14 22.59
CA SER A 121 2.80 -11.85 22.65
C SER A 121 2.48 -10.99 21.45
N THR A 122 2.40 -9.70 21.66
CA THR A 122 2.32 -8.69 20.61
C THR A 122 3.65 -7.95 20.55
N THR A 123 4.22 -7.86 19.36
CA THR A 123 5.42 -7.07 19.08
C THR A 123 4.99 -5.85 18.28
N THR A 124 5.25 -4.67 18.80
CA THR A 124 5.07 -3.39 18.12
C THR A 124 6.38 -2.99 17.48
N PHE A 125 6.34 -2.62 16.21
CA PHE A 125 7.51 -2.15 15.45
C PHE A 125 7.43 -0.64 15.30
N ASP A 126 8.55 0.07 15.37
CA ASP A 126 8.59 1.53 15.14
C ASP A 126 8.43 1.92 13.65
N GLY A 127 7.90 1.01 12.83
CA GLY A 127 7.46 1.27 11.45
C GLY A 127 8.54 1.38 10.38
N ILE A 128 9.83 1.41 10.72
CA ILE A 128 10.89 1.76 9.74
C ILE A 128 11.46 0.55 8.97
N GLU A 129 11.51 -0.65 9.55
CA GLU A 129 12.40 -1.72 9.03
C GLU A 129 11.73 -3.02 8.54
N GLU A 130 10.45 -3.30 8.83
CA GLU A 130 9.83 -4.60 8.50
C GLU A 130 9.05 -4.65 7.15
N GLN A 131 9.08 -3.60 6.33
CA GLN A 131 8.24 -3.50 5.12
C GLN A 131 8.74 -4.27 3.88
N ALA A 132 9.94 -4.86 3.88
CA ALA A 132 10.62 -5.08 2.60
C ALA A 132 10.29 -6.39 1.84
N VAL A 133 9.70 -7.43 2.44
CA VAL A 133 9.60 -8.73 1.71
C VAL A 133 8.27 -9.48 1.90
N THR A 134 7.74 -9.61 3.12
CA THR A 134 6.55 -10.44 3.36
C THR A 134 5.25 -9.73 2.96
N ASP A 135 5.20 -8.40 3.09
CA ASP A 135 4.01 -7.61 2.75
C ASP A 135 3.98 -7.10 1.31
N ILE A 136 5.05 -7.30 0.52
CA ILE A 136 4.96 -7.01 -0.92
C ILE A 136 3.89 -7.90 -1.58
N GLY A 137 3.77 -9.16 -1.15
CA GLY A 137 2.73 -10.06 -1.66
C GLY A 137 1.34 -9.59 -1.27
N GLY A 138 1.11 -9.34 0.02
CA GLY A 138 -0.17 -8.87 0.57
C GLY A 138 -0.60 -7.53 0.00
N ASN A 139 0.30 -6.54 0.01
CA ASN A 139 0.05 -5.19 -0.50
C ASN A 139 -0.10 -5.17 -2.02
N PHE A 140 0.57 -6.06 -2.75
CA PHE A 140 0.29 -6.23 -4.17
C PHE A 140 -1.12 -6.76 -4.42
N THR A 141 -1.60 -7.77 -3.67
CA THR A 141 -2.98 -8.25 -3.79
C THR A 141 -4.01 -7.21 -3.36
N THR A 142 -3.84 -6.56 -2.20
CA THR A 142 -4.75 -5.50 -1.73
C THR A 142 -4.75 -4.31 -2.70
N GLY A 143 -3.58 -3.92 -3.20
CA GLY A 143 -3.47 -2.91 -4.25
C GLY A 143 -4.15 -3.32 -5.54
N LEU A 144 -4.01 -4.58 -5.96
CA LEU A 144 -4.69 -5.11 -7.13
C LEU A 144 -6.21 -5.14 -6.95
N ASP A 145 -6.71 -5.48 -5.76
CA ASP A 145 -8.14 -5.49 -5.45
C ASP A 145 -8.72 -4.07 -5.44
N ASN A 146 -8.01 -3.10 -4.86
CA ASN A 146 -8.39 -1.69 -4.91
C ASN A 146 -8.40 -1.13 -6.35
N VAL A 147 -7.38 -1.46 -7.16
CA VAL A 147 -7.35 -1.09 -8.59
C VAL A 147 -8.46 -1.79 -9.36
N SER A 148 -8.77 -3.05 -9.02
CA SER A 148 -9.83 -3.85 -9.63
C SER A 148 -11.22 -3.27 -9.36
N GLU A 149 -11.48 -2.79 -8.13
CA GLU A 149 -12.75 -2.17 -7.76
C GLU A 149 -12.97 -0.82 -8.46
N GLN A 150 -11.89 -0.06 -8.72
CA GLN A 150 -11.97 1.19 -9.47
C GLN A 150 -11.85 1.01 -11.00
N LEU A 151 -11.53 -0.19 -11.47
CA LEU A 151 -11.36 -0.52 -12.89
C LEU A 151 -12.60 -0.16 -13.73
N PRO A 152 -13.85 -0.39 -13.27
CA PRO A 152 -15.05 0.08 -13.98
C PRO A 152 -15.10 1.61 -14.12
N THR A 153 -14.73 2.35 -13.08
CA THR A 153 -14.70 3.83 -13.09
C THR A 153 -13.61 4.35 -14.04
N ILE A 154 -12.43 3.75 -14.01
CA ILE A 154 -11.31 4.12 -14.91
C ILE A 154 -11.69 3.82 -16.36
N LEU A 155 -12.26 2.65 -16.65
CA LEU A 155 -12.73 2.30 -18.00
C LEU A 155 -13.81 3.26 -18.50
N LEU A 156 -14.71 3.71 -17.62
CA LEU A 156 -15.72 4.71 -17.96
C LEU A 156 -15.07 6.05 -18.35
N VAL A 157 -14.10 6.54 -17.57
CA VAL A 157 -13.39 7.79 -17.88
C VAL A 157 -12.64 7.68 -19.21
N VAL A 158 -11.92 6.57 -19.43
CA VAL A 158 -11.19 6.32 -20.68
C VAL A 158 -12.16 6.28 -21.87
N ALA A 159 -13.29 5.58 -21.73
CA ALA A 159 -14.31 5.50 -22.76
C ALA A 159 -14.86 6.90 -23.12
N VAL A 160 -15.15 7.74 -22.14
CA VAL A 160 -15.63 9.11 -22.36
C VAL A 160 -14.58 9.97 -23.06
N VAL A 161 -13.31 9.89 -22.65
CA VAL A 161 -12.20 10.64 -23.29
C VAL A 161 -12.02 10.23 -24.75
N VAL A 162 -12.06 8.93 -25.05
CA VAL A 162 -11.98 8.42 -26.44
C VAL A 162 -13.16 8.92 -27.26
N LEU A 163 -14.37 8.89 -26.71
CA LEU A 163 -15.57 9.36 -27.40
C LEU A 163 -15.46 10.86 -27.74
N LEU A 164 -14.99 11.69 -26.81
CA LEU A 164 -14.73 13.11 -27.04
C LEU A 164 -13.63 13.33 -28.09
N ALA A 165 -12.55 12.56 -28.06
CA ALA A 165 -11.48 12.66 -29.05
C ALA A 165 -11.98 12.35 -30.47
N VAL A 166 -12.80 11.30 -30.63
CA VAL A 166 -13.44 10.96 -31.92
C VAL A 166 -14.37 12.09 -32.37
N LEU A 167 -15.17 12.66 -31.46
CA LEU A 167 -16.06 13.78 -31.76
C LEU A 167 -15.28 14.99 -32.31
N VAL A 168 -14.16 15.35 -31.68
CA VAL A 168 -13.29 16.45 -32.15
C VAL A 168 -12.73 16.16 -33.54
N LEU A 169 -12.30 14.91 -33.80
CA LEU A 169 -11.81 14.50 -35.12
C LEU A 169 -12.90 14.58 -36.20
N LEU A 170 -14.11 14.12 -35.89
CA LEU A 170 -15.25 14.20 -36.81
C LEU A 170 -15.64 15.65 -37.13
N VAL A 171 -15.67 16.53 -36.11
CA VAL A 171 -15.92 17.97 -36.29
C VAL A 171 -14.80 18.64 -37.11
N ALA A 172 -13.55 18.24 -36.91
CA ALA A 172 -12.43 18.75 -37.68
C ALA A 172 -12.53 18.31 -39.17
N GLN A 173 -12.97 17.08 -39.45
CA GLN A 173 -13.19 16.60 -40.81
C GLN A 173 -14.41 17.24 -41.47
N SER A 174 -15.52 17.42 -40.75
CA SER A 174 -16.74 18.04 -41.31
C SER A 174 -16.51 19.47 -41.75
N ARG A 175 -15.71 20.25 -41.00
CA ARG A 175 -15.30 21.60 -41.41
C ARG A 175 -14.45 21.62 -42.68
N LYS A 176 -13.69 20.56 -42.96
CA LYS A 176 -12.93 20.43 -44.23
C LYS A 176 -13.83 20.08 -45.41
N ALA A 177 -14.91 19.32 -45.18
CA ALA A 177 -15.87 18.95 -46.23
C ALA A 177 -16.87 20.07 -46.57
N GLY A 178 -17.24 20.93 -45.60
CA GLY A 178 -18.26 21.97 -45.79
C GLY A 178 -17.82 23.29 -46.42
N MET A 179 -16.55 23.44 -46.81
CA MET A 179 -16.00 24.74 -47.29
C MET A 179 -15.53 24.68 -48.75
N GLY A 180 -16.26 23.97 -49.60
CA GLY A 180 -16.03 23.89 -51.05
C GLY A 180 -17.34 23.72 -51.82
N GLY A 181 -18.06 24.81 -52.09
CA GLY A 181 -19.25 24.76 -52.95
C GLY A 181 -20.15 25.99 -52.81
N GLY A 182 -19.68 27.15 -53.26
CA GLY A 182 -20.48 28.37 -53.23
C GLY A 182 -19.77 29.58 -53.82
N SER A 183 -19.25 29.46 -55.04
CA SER A 183 -19.08 30.62 -55.92
C SER A 183 -19.91 30.34 -57.17
N LEU A 184 -21.08 30.96 -57.22
CA LEU A 184 -21.65 31.41 -58.49
C LEU A 184 -20.81 32.59 -59.00
#